data_AF-A0A1M5Z0V6-F1
#
_entry.id   AF-A0A1M5Z0V6-F1
#
_cell.length_a   1.000
_cell.length_b   1.000
_cell.length_c   1.000
_cell.angle_alpha   90.00
_cell.angle_beta   90.00
_cell.angle_gamma   90.00
#
_symmetry.space_group_name_H-M   'P 1'
#
loop_
_entity.id
_entity.type
_entity.pdbx_description
1 polymer ?
#
loop_
_entity_poly.entity_id
_entity_poly.type
_entity_poly.pdbx_seq_one_letter_code
_entity_poly.pdbx_strand_id
1 'polypeptide(L)'
;MNRDKLIAQVKNEYARLSQTETQQHFGQTTTGLNAEAYYGNLLNLVEREISAGTFDGFHSGQEIVDAVANDKNKWLSQWKQ
;
A
#
# COMPACT_ATOMS: atom_id res chain seq x y z
N MET A 1 17.47 2.24 7.52
CA MET A 1 16.93 1.89 6.18
C MET A 1 16.79 3.18 5.37
N ASN A 2 17.08 3.20 4.06
CA ASN A 2 16.81 4.41 3.26
C ASN A 2 15.33 4.46 2.90
N ARG A 3 14.71 5.64 3.05
CA ARG A 3 13.31 5.89 2.68
C ARG A 3 13.04 5.55 1.20
N ASP A 4 13.96 5.88 0.30
CA ASP A 4 13.90 5.47 -1.11
C ASP A 4 13.84 3.96 -1.30
N LYS A 5 14.60 3.19 -0.49
CA LYS A 5 14.54 1.72 -0.55
C LYS A 5 13.20 1.19 -0.06
N LEU A 6 12.64 1.78 1.02
CA LEU A 6 11.30 1.43 1.49
C LEU A 6 10.24 1.73 0.43
N ILE A 7 10.29 2.92 -0.17
CA ILE A 7 9.38 3.31 -1.25
C ILE A 7 9.45 2.31 -2.41
N ALA A 8 10.65 1.93 -2.85
CA ALA A 8 10.82 0.97 -3.93
C ALA A 8 10.25 -0.42 -3.57
N GLN A 9 10.44 -0.89 -2.34
CA GLN A 9 9.86 -2.16 -1.87
C GLN A 9 8.34 -2.09 -1.80
N VAL A 10 7.78 -1.04 -1.20
CA VAL A 10 6.33 -0.81 -1.09
C VAL A 10 5.68 -0.72 -2.48
N LYS A 11 6.31 -0.04 -3.44
CA LYS A 11 5.88 0.00 -4.85
C LYS A 11 5.77 -1.40 -5.44
N ASN A 12 6.78 -2.24 -5.23
CA ASN A 12 6.79 -3.60 -5.75
C ASN A 12 5.68 -4.45 -5.11
N GLU A 13 5.51 -4.34 -3.79
CA GLU A 13 4.46 -5.06 -3.06
C GLU A 13 3.06 -4.66 -3.56
N TYR A 14 2.76 -3.35 -3.66
CA TYR A 14 1.46 -2.89 -4.15
C TYR A 14 1.21 -3.25 -5.61
N ALA A 15 2.23 -3.20 -6.46
CA ALA A 15 2.12 -3.66 -7.85
C ALA A 15 1.89 -5.18 -7.95
N ARG A 16 2.42 -5.96 -7.02
CA ARG A 16 2.17 -7.39 -6.92
C ARG A 16 0.77 -7.68 -6.38
N LEU A 17 0.32 -6.93 -5.38
CA LEU A 17 -1.03 -7.02 -4.84
C LEU A 17 -2.08 -6.66 -5.89
N SER A 18 -1.89 -5.58 -6.64
CA SER A 18 -2.81 -5.20 -7.73
C SER A 18 -2.88 -6.28 -8.80
N GLN A 19 -1.73 -6.85 -9.21
CA GLN A 19 -1.71 -7.96 -10.17
C GLN A 19 -2.32 -9.24 -9.62
N THR A 20 -2.12 -9.53 -8.32
CA THR A 20 -2.65 -10.74 -7.67
C THR A 20 -4.16 -10.62 -7.49
N GLU A 21 -4.66 -9.50 -6.98
CA GLU A 21 -6.09 -9.24 -6.86
C GLU A 21 -6.75 -9.22 -8.24
N THR A 22 -6.19 -8.52 -9.23
CA THR A 22 -6.75 -8.54 -10.59
C THR A 22 -6.83 -9.96 -11.14
N GLN A 23 -5.78 -10.78 -10.98
CA GLN A 23 -5.78 -12.18 -11.45
C GLN A 23 -6.72 -13.10 -10.65
N GLN A 24 -6.82 -12.92 -9.33
CA GLN A 24 -7.67 -13.76 -8.47
C GLN A 24 -9.15 -13.34 -8.49
N HIS A 25 -9.44 -12.05 -8.69
CA HIS A 25 -10.78 -11.48 -8.83
C HIS A 25 -11.24 -11.32 -10.29
N PHE A 26 -10.59 -11.99 -11.26
CA PHE A 26 -11.02 -12.00 -12.67
C PHE A 26 -12.41 -12.64 -12.89
N GLY A 27 -13.07 -13.12 -11.83
CA GLY A 27 -14.41 -13.71 -11.89
C GLY A 27 -15.46 -13.09 -10.98
N GLN A 28 -15.15 -12.74 -9.73
CA GLN A 28 -16.21 -12.49 -8.75
C GLN A 28 -15.78 -11.47 -7.69
N THR A 29 -16.65 -10.46 -7.51
CA THR A 29 -16.89 -9.76 -6.23
C THR A 29 -15.70 -9.09 -5.55
N THR A 30 -15.53 -7.79 -5.79
CA THR A 30 -15.35 -6.76 -4.74
C THR A 30 -15.61 -5.40 -5.38
N THR A 31 -16.87 -4.98 -5.31
CA THR A 31 -17.30 -3.57 -5.33
C THR A 31 -16.67 -2.64 -6.37
N GLY A 32 -16.70 -2.96 -7.68
CA GLY A 32 -16.58 -1.98 -8.79
C GLY A 32 -15.38 -1.02 -8.81
N LEU A 33 -14.40 -1.20 -7.94
CA LEU A 33 -13.24 -0.35 -7.75
C LEU A 33 -12.08 -1.04 -8.47
N ASN A 34 -11.52 -0.37 -9.48
CA ASN A 34 -10.33 -0.87 -10.16
C ASN A 34 -9.21 -1.07 -9.13
N ALA A 35 -8.71 -2.30 -8.98
CA ALA A 35 -7.61 -2.64 -8.05
C ALA A 35 -6.40 -1.73 -8.29
N GLU A 36 -6.13 -1.37 -9.54
CA GLU A 36 -5.09 -0.40 -9.92
C GLU A 36 -5.31 0.98 -9.28
N ALA A 37 -6.55 1.49 -9.30
CA ALA A 37 -6.86 2.80 -8.70
C ALA A 37 -6.80 2.73 -7.17
N TYR A 38 -7.29 1.63 -6.59
CA TYR A 38 -7.27 1.40 -5.15
C TYR A 38 -5.84 1.35 -4.61
N TYR A 39 -5.01 0.47 -5.17
CA TYR A 39 -3.61 0.33 -4.76
C TYR A 39 -2.75 1.51 -5.17
N GLY A 40 -3.05 2.17 -6.29
CA GLY A 40 -2.38 3.41 -6.68
C GLY A 40 -2.60 4.54 -5.67
N ASN A 41 -3.82 4.69 -5.15
CA ASN A 41 -4.10 5.67 -4.11
C ASN A 41 -3.40 5.30 -2.79
N LEU A 42 -3.45 4.04 -2.38
CA LEU A 42 -2.75 3.56 -1.18
C LEU A 42 -1.25 3.81 -1.27
N LEU A 43 -0.63 3.43 -2.40
CA LEU A 43 0.79 3.63 -2.64
C LEU A 43 1.18 5.11 -2.49
N ASN A 44 0.44 6.02 -3.12
CA ASN A 44 0.70 7.45 -3.03
C ASN A 44 0.62 7.97 -1.57
N LEU A 45 -0.35 7.49 -0.79
CA LEU A 45 -0.45 7.83 0.63
C LEU A 45 0.72 7.26 1.43
N VAL A 46 1.08 6.01 1.20
CA VAL A 46 2.19 5.35 1.89
C VAL A 46 3.52 6.04 1.57
N GLU A 47 3.78 6.41 0.32
CA GLU A 47 4.98 7.15 -0.09
C GLU A 47 5.10 8.49 0.65
N ARG A 48 3.99 9.20 0.84
CA ARG A 48 3.95 10.45 1.62
C ARG A 48 4.27 10.21 3.07
N GLU A 49 3.66 9.21 3.70
CA GLU A 49 3.88 8.84 5.10
C GLU A 49 5.31 8.31 5.33
N ILE A 50 5.90 7.57 4.39
CA ILE A 50 7.32 7.17 4.44
C ILE A 50 8.22 8.41 4.39
N SER A 51 7.91 9.35 3.49
CA SER A 51 8.67 10.60 3.36
C SER A 51 8.52 11.49 4.60
N ALA A 52 7.36 11.45 5.25
CA ALA A 52 7.09 12.15 6.52
C ALA A 52 7.79 11.50 7.73
N GLY A 53 8.26 10.25 7.60
CA GLY A 53 8.91 9.51 8.68
C GLY A 53 7.96 8.69 9.55
N THR A 54 6.68 8.54 9.17
CA THR A 54 5.69 7.70 9.89
C THR A 54 6.16 6.25 10.00
N PHE A 55 6.84 5.75 8.96
CA PHE A 55 7.34 4.38 8.91
C PHE A 55 8.84 4.24 9.22
N ASP A 56 9.48 5.22 9.87
CA ASP A 56 10.92 5.16 10.16
C ASP A 56 11.29 3.98 11.10
N GLY A 57 10.33 3.51 11.91
CA GLY A 57 10.46 2.31 12.75
C GLY A 57 10.32 0.97 12.01
N PHE A 58 10.01 0.97 10.72
CA PHE A 58 9.83 -0.26 9.92
C PHE A 58 11.13 -0.66 9.22
N HIS A 59 11.37 -1.96 9.15
CA HIS A 59 12.61 -2.50 8.61
C HIS A 59 12.46 -3.03 7.19
N SER A 60 11.24 -3.08 6.63
CA SER A 60 10.96 -3.50 5.25
C SER A 60 9.66 -2.92 4.71
N GLY A 61 9.59 -2.73 3.38
CA GLY A 61 8.37 -2.27 2.72
C GLY A 61 7.19 -3.25 2.88
N GLN A 62 7.48 -4.54 2.97
CA GLN A 62 6.47 -5.56 3.24
C GLN A 62 5.76 -5.34 4.59
N GLU A 63 6.51 -5.04 5.66
CA GLU A 63 5.92 -4.76 6.98
C GLU A 63 5.03 -3.51 6.94
N ILE A 64 5.42 -2.50 6.18
CA ILE A 64 4.62 -1.29 5.98
C ILE A 64 3.30 -1.64 5.30
N VAL A 65 3.36 -2.40 4.20
CA VAL A 65 2.19 -2.77 3.42
C VAL A 65 1.25 -3.66 4.23
N ASP A 66 1.78 -4.59 5.01
CA ASP A 66 1.01 -5.46 5.91
C ASP A 66 0.34 -4.65 7.04
N ALA A 67 1.09 -3.77 7.70
CA ALA A 67 0.56 -2.91 8.75
C ALA A 67 -0.53 -1.97 8.23
N VAL A 68 -0.31 -1.36 7.06
CA VAL A 68 -1.30 -0.53 6.37
C VAL A 68 -2.51 -1.37 5.98
N ALA A 69 -2.33 -2.56 5.40
CA ALA A 69 -3.42 -3.44 5.02
C ALA A 69 -4.30 -3.81 6.22
N ASN A 70 -3.67 -4.10 7.37
CA ASN A 70 -4.34 -4.42 8.62
C ASN A 70 -5.09 -3.21 9.21
N ASP A 71 -4.48 -2.02 9.22
CA ASP A 71 -5.06 -0.84 9.92
C ASP A 71 -4.81 0.50 9.18
N LYS A 72 -5.46 0.66 8.02
CA LYS A 72 -5.26 1.80 7.11
C LYS A 72 -5.46 3.15 7.78
N ASN A 73 -6.52 3.29 8.58
CA ASN A 73 -6.86 4.55 9.26
C ASN A 73 -5.81 4.95 10.31
N LYS A 74 -5.08 3.99 10.87
CA LYS A 74 -4.00 4.24 11.83
C LYS A 74 -2.73 4.75 11.16
N TRP A 75 -2.39 4.18 10.00
CA TRP A 75 -1.13 4.45 9.32
C TRP A 75 -1.22 5.51 8.23
N LEU A 76 -2.41 5.70 7.66
CA LEU A 76 -2.66 6.65 6.59
C LEU A 76 -3.59 7.74 7.12
N SER A 77 -3.02 8.84 7.60
CA SER A 77 -3.79 9.94 8.20
C SER A 77 -4.80 10.58 7.23
N GLN A 78 -4.56 10.46 5.92
CA GLN A 78 -5.43 10.95 4.85
C GLN A 78 -6.42 9.89 4.35
N TRP A 79 -6.32 8.65 4.81
CA TRP A 79 -7.28 7.60 4.50
C TRP A 79 -8.53 7.82 5.35
N LYS A 80 -9.51 8.53 4.80
CA LYS A 80 -10.86 8.63 5.36
C LYS A 80 -11.78 7.82 4.45
N GLN A 81 -12.26 6.69 4.95
CA GLN A 81 -13.39 5.97 4.34
C GLN A 81 -14.70 6.68 4.61
#